data_AF-A0A7I7RS44-F1
#
_entry.id   AF-A0A7I7RS44-F1
#
_cell.length_a   1.000
_cell.length_b   1.000
_cell.length_c   1.000
_cell.angle_alpha   90.00
_cell.angle_beta   90.00
_cell.angle_gamma   90.00
#
_symmetry.space_group_name_H-M   'P 1'
#
loop_
_entity.id
_entity.type
_entity.pdbx_description
1 polymer ?
#
loop_
_entity_poly.entity_id
_entity_poly.type
_entity_poly.pdbx_seq_one_letter_code
_entity_poly.pdbx_strand_id
1 'polypeptide(L)'
;MLLAATLTLTAAFGVCALLVLSRPGPDPAAGVPRMTEAAAAELVTAAARDAVVAARLTGPAGGRTSMSCASAAGPPYRPVVHMTFALPAGNTVGYLNRVAADMVADGWVDSGVVAEYFGKKLTRGGVVAVVHRNPERLDVATMRLSSECSVDAVTTEGVWTEIGGRLRAGS
;
A
#
# COMPACT_ATOMS: atom_id res chain seq x y z
N MET A 1 36.83 26.69 -45.26
CA MET A 1 35.39 26.33 -45.29
C MET A 1 35.08 24.92 -44.74
N LEU A 2 36.02 23.95 -44.72
CA LEU A 2 35.74 22.60 -44.19
C LEU A 2 35.43 22.54 -42.67
N LEU A 3 35.98 23.46 -41.87
CA LEU A 3 35.76 23.50 -40.41
C LEU A 3 34.34 23.93 -39.99
N ALA A 4 33.62 24.67 -40.84
CA ALA A 4 32.26 25.10 -40.54
C ALA A 4 31.23 23.97 -40.81
N ALA A 5 31.50 23.11 -41.79
CA ALA A 5 30.63 22.00 -42.17
C ALA A 5 30.69 20.82 -41.18
N THR A 6 31.83 20.61 -40.52
CA THR A 6 31.97 19.57 -39.48
C THR A 6 31.26 19.96 -38.19
N LEU A 7 31.21 21.26 -37.85
CA LEU A 7 30.57 21.75 -36.64
C LEU A 7 29.03 21.66 -36.70
N THR A 8 28.44 21.87 -37.87
CA THR A 8 26.98 21.78 -38.05
C THR A 8 26.48 20.34 -38.01
N LEU A 9 27.28 19.39 -38.52
CA LEU A 9 26.92 17.98 -38.48
C LEU A 9 26.92 17.43 -37.04
N THR A 10 27.96 17.70 -36.25
CA THR A 10 28.04 17.22 -34.86
C THR A 10 26.98 17.85 -33.96
N ALA A 11 26.63 19.11 -34.17
CA ALA A 11 25.54 19.77 -33.45
C ALA A 11 24.17 19.11 -33.75
N ALA A 12 23.89 18.80 -35.02
CA ALA A 12 22.64 18.15 -35.41
C ALA A 12 22.50 16.74 -34.83
N PHE A 13 23.58 15.94 -34.82
CA PHE A 13 23.58 14.61 -34.19
C PHE A 13 23.42 14.69 -32.67
N GLY A 14 24.06 15.66 -32.00
CA GLY A 14 23.93 15.87 -30.55
C GLY A 14 22.50 16.23 -30.13
N VAL A 15 21.83 17.12 -30.89
CA VAL A 15 20.45 17.53 -30.63
C VAL A 15 19.46 16.38 -30.87
N CYS A 16 19.64 15.59 -31.93
CA CYS A 16 18.80 14.41 -32.16
C CYS A 16 18.95 13.34 -31.07
N ALA A 17 20.18 13.09 -30.59
CA ALA A 17 20.42 12.13 -29.51
C ALA A 17 19.77 12.58 -28.20
N LEU A 18 19.86 13.88 -27.87
CA LEU A 18 19.19 14.46 -26.71
C LEU A 18 17.66 14.35 -26.83
N LEU A 19 17.08 14.65 -27.98
CA LEU A 19 15.62 14.54 -28.17
C LEU A 19 15.09 13.10 -28.09
N VAL A 20 15.89 12.10 -28.49
CA VAL A 20 15.52 10.68 -28.36
C VAL A 20 15.65 10.20 -26.92
N LEU A 21 16.67 10.66 -26.18
CA LEU A 21 16.88 10.33 -24.76
C LEU A 21 15.96 11.11 -23.81
N SER A 22 15.51 12.29 -24.22
CA SER A 22 14.59 13.14 -23.45
C SER A 22 13.11 12.86 -23.76
N ARG A 23 12.78 11.84 -24.57
CA ARG A 23 11.38 11.44 -24.71
C ARG A 23 10.88 10.96 -23.35
N PRO A 24 9.90 11.65 -22.74
CA PRO A 24 9.20 11.09 -21.60
C PRO A 24 8.61 9.76 -22.07
N GLY A 25 8.89 8.68 -21.35
CA GLY A 25 8.22 7.40 -21.62
C GLY A 25 6.70 7.63 -21.54
N PRO A 26 5.90 6.86 -22.30
CA PRO A 26 4.45 6.92 -22.17
C PRO A 26 4.08 6.74 -20.70
N ASP A 27 3.34 7.71 -20.13
CA ASP A 27 2.83 7.63 -18.76
C ASP A 27 1.93 6.38 -18.67
N PRO A 28 2.34 5.33 -17.93
CA PRO A 28 1.54 4.12 -17.80
C PRO A 28 0.20 4.38 -17.10
N ALA A 29 -0.02 5.57 -16.54
CA ALA A 29 -1.24 5.97 -15.86
C ALA A 29 -2.18 6.85 -16.71
N ALA A 30 -1.86 7.11 -17.99
CA ALA A 30 -2.74 7.82 -18.91
C ALA A 30 -3.91 6.95 -19.38
N GLY A 31 -4.88 6.66 -18.49
CA GLY A 31 -6.13 5.99 -18.88
C GLY A 31 -6.89 5.24 -17.79
N VAL A 32 -6.31 5.03 -16.60
CA VAL A 32 -7.05 4.45 -15.47
C VAL A 32 -7.78 5.58 -14.74
N PRO A 33 -9.09 5.47 -14.44
CA PRO A 33 -9.77 6.43 -13.57
C PRO A 33 -9.01 6.50 -12.23
N ARG A 34 -8.26 7.58 -12.02
CA ARG A 34 -7.45 7.75 -10.81
C ARG A 34 -8.37 8.01 -9.62
N MET A 35 -8.32 7.13 -8.62
CA MET A 35 -8.94 7.37 -7.33
C MET A 35 -8.23 8.55 -6.65
N THR A 36 -8.98 9.47 -6.04
CA THR A 36 -8.40 10.59 -5.29
C THR A 36 -7.70 10.07 -4.02
N GLU A 37 -6.73 10.82 -3.48
CA GLU A 37 -6.06 10.45 -2.22
C GLU A 37 -7.06 10.22 -1.09
N ALA A 38 -8.01 11.15 -0.93
CA ALA A 38 -9.03 11.06 0.10
C ALA A 38 -9.92 9.81 -0.07
N ALA A 39 -10.29 9.47 -1.31
CA ALA A 39 -11.06 8.25 -1.58
C ALA A 39 -10.23 6.99 -1.30
N ALA A 40 -8.95 6.97 -1.65
CA ALA A 40 -8.04 5.86 -1.36
C ALA A 40 -7.81 5.70 0.15
N ALA A 41 -7.68 6.82 0.86
CA ALA A 41 -7.49 6.88 2.30
C ALA A 41 -8.73 6.38 3.05
N GLU A 42 -9.92 6.77 2.59
CA GLU A 42 -11.17 6.29 3.16
C GLU A 42 -11.40 4.82 2.83
N LEU A 43 -11.12 4.39 1.60
CA LEU A 43 -11.20 2.97 1.19
C LEU A 43 -10.39 2.07 2.12
N VAL A 44 -9.11 2.39 2.34
CA VAL A 44 -8.24 1.56 3.20
C VAL A 44 -8.65 1.65 4.68
N THR A 45 -9.15 2.80 5.12
CA THR A 45 -9.61 3.00 6.50
C THR A 45 -10.89 2.22 6.78
N ALA A 46 -11.85 2.25 5.84
CA ALA A 46 -13.08 1.48 5.89
C ALA A 46 -12.78 -0.02 5.86
N ALA A 47 -11.91 -0.47 4.95
CA ALA A 47 -11.48 -1.87 4.89
C ALA A 47 -10.83 -2.34 6.20
N ALA A 48 -10.08 -1.48 6.89
CA ALA A 48 -9.50 -1.80 8.19
C ALA A 48 -10.56 -1.97 9.28
N ARG A 49 -11.60 -1.11 9.29
CA ARG A 49 -12.73 -1.25 10.22
C ARG A 49 -13.51 -2.53 9.96
N ASP A 50 -13.79 -2.84 8.69
CA ASP A 50 -14.50 -4.06 8.32
C ASP A 50 -13.70 -5.30 8.73
N ALA A 51 -12.37 -5.31 8.51
CA ALA A 51 -11.51 -6.39 8.96
C ALA A 51 -11.54 -6.58 10.48
N VAL A 52 -11.56 -5.48 11.26
CA VAL A 52 -11.72 -5.53 12.72
C VAL A 52 -13.05 -6.19 13.11
N VAL A 53 -14.14 -5.80 12.46
CA VAL A 53 -15.49 -6.34 12.74
C VAL A 53 -15.58 -7.80 12.34
N ALA A 54 -15.20 -8.13 11.11
CA ALA A 54 -15.27 -9.48 10.54
C ALA A 54 -14.50 -10.48 11.39
N ALA A 55 -13.24 -10.17 11.69
CA ALA A 55 -12.36 -11.06 12.46
C ALA A 55 -12.46 -10.88 13.98
N ARG A 56 -13.37 -10.02 14.46
CA ARG A 56 -13.58 -9.72 15.90
C ARG A 56 -12.27 -9.43 16.62
N LEU A 57 -11.46 -8.54 16.04
CA LEU A 57 -10.12 -8.25 16.54
C LEU A 57 -10.18 -7.55 17.91
N THR A 58 -9.41 -8.05 18.87
CA THR A 58 -9.38 -7.51 20.23
C THR A 58 -8.33 -6.40 20.35
N GLY A 59 -8.76 -5.23 20.86
CA GLY A 59 -7.88 -4.10 21.14
C GLY A 59 -7.12 -3.56 19.92
N PRO A 60 -7.77 -3.34 18.76
CA PRO A 60 -7.09 -2.79 17.59
C PRO A 60 -6.57 -1.39 17.90
N ALA A 61 -5.31 -1.14 17.56
CA ALA A 61 -4.65 0.15 17.70
C ALA A 61 -3.74 0.41 16.50
N GLY A 62 -3.71 1.64 16.01
CA GLY A 62 -2.91 1.95 14.84
C GLY A 62 -3.29 3.25 14.15
N GLY A 63 -2.63 3.48 13.03
CA GLY A 63 -2.67 4.70 12.27
C GLY A 63 -2.60 4.46 10.78
N ARG A 64 -2.83 5.54 10.05
CA ARG A 64 -2.68 5.60 8.60
C ARG A 64 -1.49 6.48 8.26
N THR A 65 -0.72 6.07 7.25
CA THR A 65 0.31 6.88 6.62
C THR A 65 0.24 6.70 5.10
N SER A 66 1.06 7.45 4.37
CA SER A 66 1.24 7.29 2.92
C SER A 66 2.62 6.69 2.65
N MET A 67 2.66 5.67 1.79
CA MET A 67 3.88 4.97 1.41
C MET A 67 4.12 5.09 -0.09
N SER A 68 5.37 5.34 -0.48
CA SER A 68 5.77 5.34 -1.89
C SER A 68 5.50 3.97 -2.52
N CYS A 69 5.02 3.99 -3.76
CA CYS A 69 4.96 2.82 -4.61
C CYS A 69 6.22 2.62 -5.44
N ALA A 70 7.02 3.67 -5.62
CA ALA A 70 8.29 3.59 -6.30
C ALA A 70 9.37 2.98 -5.39
N SER A 71 10.43 2.47 -6.00
CA SER A 71 11.62 1.97 -5.28
C SER A 71 12.35 3.10 -4.55
N ALA A 72 12.30 4.32 -5.10
CA ALA A 72 12.74 5.54 -4.43
C ALA A 72 11.55 6.23 -3.74
N ALA A 73 11.84 7.06 -2.73
CA ALA A 73 10.85 7.97 -2.17
C ALA A 73 10.31 8.89 -3.29
N GLY A 74 9.01 9.17 -3.25
CA GLY A 74 8.32 9.92 -4.29
C GLY A 74 7.02 9.27 -4.77
N PRO A 75 6.25 9.98 -5.61
CA PRO A 75 5.03 9.46 -6.19
C PRO A 75 5.30 8.30 -7.17
N PRO A 76 4.28 7.46 -7.46
CA PRO A 76 2.94 7.51 -6.88
C PRO A 76 2.91 6.98 -5.45
N TYR A 77 2.01 7.52 -4.62
CA TYR A 77 1.83 7.08 -3.24
C TYR A 77 0.61 6.19 -3.11
N ARG A 78 0.59 5.39 -2.04
CA ARG A 78 -0.62 4.69 -1.57
C ARG A 78 -0.84 4.92 -0.08
N PRO A 79 -2.07 5.17 0.36
CA PRO A 79 -2.39 5.13 1.78
C PRO A 79 -2.27 3.70 2.30
N VAL A 80 -1.71 3.60 3.50
CA VAL A 80 -1.47 2.35 4.23
C VAL A 80 -1.98 2.52 5.65
N VAL A 81 -2.78 1.57 6.10
CA VAL A 81 -3.12 1.42 7.53
C VAL A 81 -2.18 0.39 8.12
N HIS A 82 -1.54 0.75 9.23
CA HIS A 82 -0.82 -0.17 10.09
C HIS A 82 -1.56 -0.26 11.42
N MET A 83 -1.97 -1.46 11.79
CA MET A 83 -2.58 -1.70 13.10
C MET A 83 -2.02 -2.95 13.76
N THR A 84 -2.09 -2.94 15.09
CA THR A 84 -1.87 -4.11 15.93
C THR A 84 -3.15 -4.52 16.65
N PHE A 85 -3.24 -5.78 17.02
CA PHE A 85 -4.33 -6.34 17.82
C PHE A 85 -3.80 -7.45 18.72
N ALA A 86 -4.51 -7.72 19.82
CA ALA A 86 -4.08 -8.70 20.81
C ALA A 86 -4.07 -10.12 20.25
N LEU A 87 -3.00 -10.86 20.55
CA LEU A 87 -2.93 -12.29 20.34
C LEU A 87 -3.27 -13.01 21.65
N PRO A 88 -4.20 -13.98 21.63
CA PRO A 88 -4.43 -14.82 22.79
C PRO A 88 -3.20 -15.70 23.06
N ALA A 89 -2.97 -16.02 24.32
CA ALA A 89 -1.95 -16.98 24.71
C ALA A 89 -2.23 -18.36 24.07
N GLY A 90 -1.17 -19.07 23.68
CA GLY A 90 -1.25 -20.41 23.09
C GLY A 90 -1.14 -20.41 21.56
N ASN A 91 -2.08 -21.07 20.87
CA ASN A 91 -1.99 -21.37 19.44
C ASN A 91 -2.15 -20.12 18.55
N THR A 92 -1.09 -19.34 18.44
CA THR A 92 -1.04 -18.10 17.63
C THR A 92 -1.29 -18.39 16.14
N VAL A 93 -0.72 -19.47 15.60
CA VAL A 93 -0.90 -19.84 14.18
C VAL A 93 -2.37 -20.15 13.89
N GLY A 94 -3.01 -20.94 14.76
CA GLY A 94 -4.44 -21.23 14.66
C GLY A 94 -5.30 -19.97 14.78
N TYR A 95 -4.94 -19.04 15.66
CA TYR A 95 -5.65 -17.77 15.79
C TYR A 95 -5.55 -16.92 14.51
N LEU A 96 -4.35 -16.76 13.94
CA LEU A 96 -4.15 -16.00 12.70
C LEU A 96 -4.85 -16.66 11.49
N ASN A 97 -4.88 -17.99 11.43
CA ASN A 97 -5.65 -18.70 10.42
C ASN A 97 -7.16 -18.45 10.56
N ARG A 98 -7.69 -18.39 11.79
CA ARG A 98 -9.09 -18.01 12.01
C ARG A 98 -9.38 -16.58 11.61
N VAL A 99 -8.49 -15.63 11.93
CA VAL A 99 -8.61 -14.23 11.47
C VAL A 99 -8.74 -14.16 9.94
N ALA A 100 -7.85 -14.86 9.22
CA ALA A 100 -7.91 -14.91 7.77
C ALA A 100 -9.21 -15.56 7.26
N ALA A 101 -9.65 -16.66 7.88
CA ALA A 101 -10.90 -17.33 7.51
C ALA A 101 -12.15 -16.46 7.75
N ASP A 102 -12.21 -15.74 8.87
CA ASP A 102 -13.30 -14.82 9.20
C ASP A 102 -13.34 -13.65 8.20
N MET A 103 -12.17 -13.12 7.81
CA MET A 103 -12.09 -12.13 6.73
C MET A 103 -12.57 -12.71 5.39
N VAL A 104 -12.19 -13.95 5.05
CA VAL A 104 -12.66 -14.60 3.82
C VAL A 104 -14.17 -14.79 3.82
N ALA A 105 -14.76 -15.15 4.96
CA ALA A 105 -16.22 -15.23 5.12
C ALA A 105 -16.91 -13.87 4.90
N ASP A 106 -16.20 -12.76 5.15
CA ASP A 106 -16.63 -11.39 4.88
C ASP A 106 -16.25 -10.90 3.45
N GLY A 107 -15.94 -11.82 2.54
CA GLY A 107 -15.72 -11.51 1.12
C GLY A 107 -14.29 -11.08 0.78
N TRP A 108 -13.33 -11.24 1.70
CA TRP A 108 -11.90 -11.20 1.33
C TRP A 108 -11.51 -12.48 0.59
N VAL A 109 -10.45 -12.40 -0.21
CA VAL A 109 -9.86 -13.54 -0.91
C VAL A 109 -8.48 -13.80 -0.35
N ASP A 110 -8.22 -15.01 0.18
CA ASP A 110 -6.87 -15.44 0.54
C ASP A 110 -6.08 -15.66 -0.76
N SER A 111 -4.94 -14.98 -0.90
CA SER A 111 -4.14 -15.09 -2.12
C SER A 111 -3.33 -16.39 -2.19
N GLY A 112 -3.30 -17.19 -1.12
CA GLY A 112 -2.50 -18.41 -1.00
C GLY A 112 -0.98 -18.17 -0.94
N VAL A 113 -0.56 -16.90 -0.96
CA VAL A 113 0.85 -16.49 -0.93
C VAL A 113 1.23 -16.22 0.51
N VAL A 114 2.33 -16.83 0.94
CA VAL A 114 2.93 -16.54 2.26
C VAL A 114 3.54 -15.14 2.21
N ALA A 115 3.08 -14.28 3.11
CA ALA A 115 3.56 -12.91 3.24
C ALA A 115 4.79 -12.83 4.17
N GLU A 116 5.27 -11.62 4.43
CA GLU A 116 6.32 -11.37 5.43
C GLU A 116 5.99 -12.04 6.78
N TYR A 117 7.02 -12.51 7.48
CA TYR A 117 6.91 -13.18 8.78
C TYR A 117 5.94 -14.38 8.80
N PHE A 118 5.87 -15.14 7.70
CA PHE A 118 4.94 -16.26 7.51
C PHE A 118 3.47 -15.85 7.64
N GLY A 119 3.16 -14.61 7.29
CA GLY A 119 1.83 -14.04 7.34
C GLY A 119 0.90 -14.52 6.22
N LYS A 120 -0.36 -14.10 6.33
CA LYS A 120 -1.40 -14.30 5.33
C LYS A 120 -1.59 -13.03 4.51
N LYS A 121 -1.74 -13.19 3.20
CA LYS A 121 -2.09 -12.09 2.28
C LYS A 121 -3.51 -12.29 1.78
N LEU A 122 -4.35 -11.27 1.99
CA LEU A 122 -5.75 -11.25 1.59
C LEU A 122 -6.01 -10.05 0.69
N THR A 123 -6.99 -10.15 -0.22
CA THR A 123 -7.38 -9.05 -1.10
C THR A 123 -8.90 -8.84 -1.11
N ARG A 124 -9.35 -7.58 -1.19
CA ARG A 124 -10.75 -7.22 -1.39
C ARG A 124 -10.87 -5.81 -1.96
N GLY A 125 -11.60 -5.65 -3.06
CA GLY A 125 -11.98 -4.34 -3.60
C GLY A 125 -10.82 -3.33 -3.76
N GLY A 126 -9.69 -3.76 -4.35
CA GLY A 126 -8.50 -2.90 -4.51
C GLY A 126 -7.66 -2.69 -3.24
N VAL A 127 -7.96 -3.40 -2.15
CA VAL A 127 -7.17 -3.40 -0.92
C VAL A 127 -6.47 -4.73 -0.74
N VAL A 128 -5.19 -4.68 -0.36
CA VAL A 128 -4.39 -5.81 0.06
C VAL A 128 -4.20 -5.72 1.58
N ALA A 129 -4.59 -6.76 2.30
CA ALA A 129 -4.29 -6.94 3.72
C ALA A 129 -3.18 -7.98 3.89
N VAL A 130 -2.19 -7.66 4.72
CA VAL A 130 -1.20 -8.62 5.21
C VAL A 130 -1.36 -8.72 6.71
N VAL A 131 -1.60 -9.93 7.21
CA VAL A 131 -1.72 -10.20 8.64
C VAL A 131 -0.64 -11.18 9.08
N HIS A 132 0.12 -10.81 10.10
CA HIS A 132 1.22 -11.62 10.59
C HIS A 132 1.42 -11.41 12.10
N ARG A 133 2.17 -12.31 12.72
CA ARG A 133 2.61 -12.13 14.10
C ARG A 133 3.62 -10.99 14.17
N ASN A 134 3.55 -10.15 15.20
CA ASN A 134 4.54 -9.11 15.37
C ASN A 134 5.91 -9.75 15.76
N PRO A 135 7.01 -9.40 15.06
CA PRO A 135 8.32 -10.00 15.33
C PRO A 135 8.95 -9.52 16.64
N GLU A 136 8.60 -8.33 17.11
CA GLU A 136 9.16 -7.69 18.30
C GLU A 136 8.31 -7.93 19.55
N ARG A 137 6.99 -8.05 19.38
CA ARG A 137 6.03 -8.24 20.47
C ARG A 137 5.21 -9.51 20.30
N LEU A 138 5.41 -10.44 21.22
CA LEU A 138 4.83 -11.78 21.14
C LEU A 138 3.33 -11.85 21.47
N ASP A 139 2.81 -10.80 22.11
CA ASP A 139 1.44 -10.66 22.60
C ASP A 139 0.51 -9.94 21.62
N VAL A 140 1.02 -9.50 20.46
CA VAL A 140 0.25 -8.80 19.43
C VAL A 140 0.55 -9.32 18.03
N ALA A 141 -0.44 -9.18 17.15
CA ALA A 141 -0.29 -9.36 15.72
C ALA A 141 -0.33 -8.01 15.03
N THR A 142 0.21 -7.95 13.82
CA THR A 142 0.19 -6.79 12.95
C THR A 142 -0.70 -7.09 11.75
N MET A 143 -1.56 -6.13 11.38
CA MET A 143 -2.24 -6.11 10.10
C MET A 143 -1.89 -4.82 9.35
N ARG A 144 -1.41 -4.97 8.12
CA ARG A 144 -1.12 -3.88 7.20
C ARG A 144 -2.10 -3.92 6.04
N LEU A 145 -2.86 -2.86 5.84
CA LEU A 145 -3.77 -2.72 4.70
C LEU A 145 -3.24 -1.65 3.77
N SER A 146 -3.25 -1.92 2.47
CA SER A 146 -2.74 -1.00 1.45
C SER A 146 -3.67 -1.00 0.25
N SER A 147 -3.96 0.19 -0.27
CA SER A 147 -4.69 0.35 -1.54
C SER A 147 -3.77 0.13 -2.75
N GLU A 148 -4.36 0.12 -3.94
CA GLU A 148 -3.63 0.19 -5.21
C GLU A 148 -2.85 1.50 -5.36
N CYS A 149 -1.74 1.43 -6.09
CA CYS A 149 -0.90 2.58 -6.42
C CYS A 149 -1.60 3.45 -7.47
N SER A 150 -2.24 4.54 -7.04
CA SER A 150 -3.06 5.38 -7.94
C SER A 150 -3.02 6.88 -7.64
N VAL A 151 -2.37 7.31 -6.55
CA VAL A 151 -2.41 8.70 -6.09
C VAL A 151 -1.17 9.47 -6.56
N ASP A 152 -1.37 10.48 -7.41
CA ASP A 152 -0.34 11.46 -7.80
C ASP A 152 -0.09 12.48 -6.69
N ALA A 153 1.08 13.13 -6.74
CA ALA A 153 1.66 13.96 -5.68
C ALA A 153 0.75 15.09 -5.15
N VAL A 154 -0.08 14.76 -4.16
CA VAL A 154 -0.45 15.62 -3.04
C VAL A 154 -0.43 14.74 -1.78
N THR A 155 0.76 14.36 -1.34
CA THR A 155 0.95 13.79 -0.01
C THR A 155 1.99 14.62 0.72
N THR A 156 1.66 15.03 1.94
CA THR A 156 2.67 15.05 2.99
C THR A 156 3.10 13.61 3.24
N GLU A 157 4.16 13.18 2.54
CA GLU A 157 4.76 11.86 2.71
C GLU A 157 5.01 11.58 4.20
N GLY A 158 4.72 10.34 4.64
CA GLY A 158 5.12 9.87 5.96
C GLY A 158 4.37 10.46 7.16
N VAL A 159 3.38 11.35 6.97
CA VAL A 159 2.59 11.88 8.10
C VAL A 159 1.67 10.81 8.66
N TRP A 160 1.94 10.42 9.90
CA TRP A 160 1.12 9.48 10.65
C TRP A 160 -0.16 10.15 11.15
N THR A 161 -1.30 9.53 10.85
CA THR A 161 -2.61 9.90 11.38
C THR A 161 -3.10 8.79 12.29
N GLU A 162 -3.28 9.07 13.57
CA GLU A 162 -3.90 8.12 14.52
C GLU A 162 -5.34 7.81 14.11
N ILE A 163 -5.66 6.53 13.98
CA ILE A 163 -7.02 6.07 13.65
C ILE A 163 -7.54 5.02 14.63
N GLY A 164 -6.85 4.72 15.73
CA GLY A 164 -7.28 3.72 16.71
C GLY A 164 -8.71 3.94 17.26
N GLY A 165 -9.13 5.20 17.45
CA GLY A 165 -10.51 5.52 17.82
C GLY A 165 -11.54 5.22 16.72
N ARG A 166 -11.11 5.25 15.45
CA ARG A 166 -11.92 4.94 14.27
C ARG A 166 -11.96 3.44 13.96
N LEU A 167 -10.96 2.68 14.38
CA LEU A 167 -10.88 1.23 14.16
C LEU A 167 -11.85 0.44 15.04
N ARG A 168 -12.28 0.99 16.18
CA ARG A 168 -13.25 0.32 17.06
C ARG A 168 -14.64 0.37 16.44
N ALA A 169 -15.30 -0.78 16.37
CA ALA A 169 -16.75 -0.82 16.20
C ALA A 169 -17.38 -0.06 17.37
N GLY A 170 -18.38 0.77 17.10
CA GLY A 170 -19.15 1.47 18.14
C GLY A 170 -19.63 0.45 19.18
N SER A 171 -19.39 0.79 20.45
CA SER A 171 -19.85 0.05 21.63
C SER A 171 -21.35 -0.15 21.63
#